data_AF-A0A0D3F2I6-F1
#
_entry.id   AF-A0A0D3F2I6-F1
#
_cell.length_a   1.000
_cell.length_b   1.000
_cell.length_c   1.000
_cell.angle_alpha   90.00
_cell.angle_beta   90.00
_cell.angle_gamma   90.00
#
_symmetry.space_group_name_H-M   'P 1'
#
loop_
_entity.id
_entity.type
_entity.pdbx_description
1 polymer ?
#
loop_
_entity_poly.entity_id
_entity_poly.type
_entity_poly.pdbx_seq_one_letter_code
_entity_poly.pdbx_strand_id
1 'polypeptide(L)'
;MVMGKFIRRSNGHASSSSSSVLDGEDTSSACGGGMSIYYQKINQRVAVLEKAAVSVHESRASTREAALARVAVLEKAAVSVHESRASTREAALASLVGALEGFVPAHSIGWHHRGEIVRGCCASIKKGAAKEARLALRAVALLAVTLGPGSKRRILPAETYK
;
A
#
# COMPACT_ATOMS: atom_id res chain seq x y z
N MET A 1 -15.64 -35.21 -44.14
CA MET A 1 -14.66 -36.29 -44.46
C MET A 1 -13.28 -35.72 -44.22
N VAL A 2 -12.65 -36.03 -43.08
CA VAL A 2 -11.77 -37.18 -42.82
C VAL A 2 -10.35 -36.94 -43.39
N MET A 3 -9.40 -36.81 -42.45
CA MET A 3 -7.98 -37.24 -42.40
C MET A 3 -7.07 -37.01 -43.62
N GLY A 4 -5.79 -36.66 -43.50
CA GLY A 4 -4.86 -36.68 -42.36
C GLY A 4 -3.47 -37.13 -42.83
N LYS A 5 -2.49 -37.06 -41.90
CA LYS A 5 -1.22 -37.84 -41.82
C LYS A 5 -0.09 -37.54 -42.86
N PHE A 6 1.23 -37.62 -42.57
CA PHE A 6 2.11 -37.68 -41.39
C PHE A 6 3.54 -38.12 -41.91
N ILE A 7 4.64 -37.70 -41.25
CA ILE A 7 5.99 -38.39 -41.15
C ILE A 7 6.85 -38.39 -42.46
N ARG A 8 8.20 -38.39 -42.55
CA ARG A 8 9.34 -38.78 -41.69
C ARG A 8 10.67 -38.19 -42.22
N ARG A 9 11.64 -38.08 -41.30
CA ARG A 9 13.10 -37.88 -41.45
C ARG A 9 13.81 -38.82 -42.45
N SER A 10 14.95 -38.38 -42.99
CA SER A 10 16.10 -39.25 -43.29
C SER A 10 17.46 -38.53 -43.06
N ASN A 11 18.47 -39.34 -42.72
CA ASN A 11 19.84 -39.02 -42.27
C ASN A 11 20.85 -39.37 -43.39
N GLY A 12 22.05 -38.78 -43.36
CA GLY A 12 23.28 -39.47 -43.80
C GLY A 12 24.45 -38.60 -44.32
N HIS A 13 25.54 -38.57 -43.53
CA HIS A 13 27.02 -38.65 -43.82
C HIS A 13 27.64 -37.87 -45.02
N ALA A 14 28.88 -37.34 -45.04
CA ALA A 14 30.16 -37.70 -44.40
C ALA A 14 31.25 -36.59 -44.51
N SER A 15 32.34 -36.76 -43.73
CA SER A 15 33.74 -36.29 -43.93
C SER A 15 34.09 -34.83 -43.55
N SER A 16 35.21 -34.47 -42.91
CA SER A 16 36.51 -35.15 -42.69
C SER A 16 37.26 -34.53 -41.50
N SER A 17 37.97 -35.34 -40.73
CA SER A 17 38.99 -34.89 -39.77
C SER A 17 40.30 -34.57 -40.47
N SER A 18 40.99 -33.50 -40.07
CA SER A 18 42.46 -33.43 -40.19
C SER A 18 43.03 -32.65 -39.00
N SER A 19 43.90 -33.33 -38.27
CA SER A 19 44.70 -32.83 -37.16
C SER A 19 46.11 -32.57 -37.64
N SER A 20 46.69 -31.42 -37.29
CA SER A 20 48.15 -31.27 -37.19
C SER A 20 48.48 -30.22 -36.14
N VAL A 21 49.36 -30.62 -35.23
CA VAL A 21 49.93 -29.89 -34.10
C VAL A 21 51.17 -29.09 -34.53
N LEU A 22 51.55 -28.15 -33.64
CA LEU A 22 52.79 -27.32 -33.58
C LEU A 22 52.72 -26.03 -34.42
N ASP A 23 53.12 -24.83 -33.99
CA ASP A 23 54.05 -24.42 -32.93
C ASP A 23 53.89 -22.89 -32.70
N GLY A 24 54.46 -22.35 -31.60
CA GLY A 24 55.01 -20.99 -31.59
C GLY A 24 54.10 -19.80 -31.23
N GLU A 25 54.20 -19.43 -29.96
CA GLU A 25 54.03 -18.12 -29.32
C GLU A 25 53.80 -16.86 -30.18
N ASP A 26 52.75 -16.12 -29.84
CA ASP A 26 52.84 -14.66 -29.73
C ASP A 26 52.00 -14.20 -28.54
N THR A 27 52.72 -13.80 -27.50
CA THR A 27 52.20 -13.06 -26.35
C THR A 27 51.50 -11.78 -26.82
N SER A 28 50.17 -11.79 -26.88
CA SER A 28 49.38 -10.56 -26.85
C SER A 28 48.55 -10.54 -25.57
N SER A 29 49.25 -10.15 -24.50
CA SER A 29 48.68 -9.59 -23.28
C SER A 29 47.81 -8.38 -23.64
N ALA A 30 46.56 -8.62 -24.01
CA ALA A 30 45.54 -7.59 -24.13
C ALA A 30 44.73 -7.57 -22.83
N CYS A 31 45.21 -6.74 -21.90
CA CYS A 31 44.55 -6.20 -20.71
C CYS A 31 43.00 -6.36 -20.61
N GLY A 32 42.54 -7.55 -20.21
CA GLY A 32 41.12 -7.82 -19.90
C GLY A 32 40.60 -7.23 -18.58
N GLY A 33 41.30 -6.26 -17.99
CA GLY A 33 40.95 -5.67 -16.69
C GLY A 33 39.84 -4.60 -16.77
N GLY A 34 39.68 -3.95 -17.93
CA GLY A 34 38.73 -2.83 -18.12
C GLY A 34 37.28 -3.28 -18.27
N MET A 35 37.04 -4.45 -18.89
CA MET A 35 35.70 -5.01 -19.05
C MET A 35 35.07 -5.52 -17.75
N SER A 36 35.86 -5.72 -16.68
CA SER A 36 35.34 -6.29 -15.44
C SER A 36 34.78 -5.20 -14.49
N ILE A 37 35.51 -4.09 -14.31
CA ILE A 37 35.16 -3.04 -13.32
C ILE A 37 33.91 -2.23 -13.66
N TYR A 38 33.63 -1.95 -14.94
CA TYR A 38 32.40 -1.23 -15.33
C TYR A 38 31.16 -2.08 -15.07
N TYR A 39 31.18 -3.34 -15.51
CA TYR A 39 30.08 -4.28 -15.28
C TYR A 39 29.93 -4.61 -13.79
N GLN A 40 31.03 -4.73 -13.03
CA GLN A 40 31.00 -4.88 -11.58
C GLN A 40 30.27 -3.71 -10.90
N LYS A 41 30.60 -2.46 -11.30
CA LYS A 41 30.00 -1.24 -10.73
C LYS A 41 28.53 -1.10 -11.12
N ILE A 42 28.16 -1.49 -12.33
CA ILE A 42 26.77 -1.54 -12.80
C ILE A 42 25.98 -2.58 -11.99
N ASN A 43 26.49 -3.81 -11.87
CA ASN A 43 25.84 -4.89 -11.12
C ASN A 43 25.67 -4.53 -9.65
N GLN A 44 26.66 -3.88 -9.03
CA GLN A 44 26.55 -3.42 -7.65
C GLN A 44 25.46 -2.35 -7.48
N ARG A 45 25.34 -1.41 -8.42
CA ARG A 45 24.27 -0.40 -8.41
C ARG A 45 22.89 -1.00 -8.65
N VAL A 46 22.77 -1.95 -9.56
CA VAL A 46 21.52 -2.69 -9.81
C VAL A 46 21.10 -3.44 -8.54
N ALA A 47 22.03 -4.14 -7.87
CA ALA A 47 21.73 -4.84 -6.62
C ALA A 47 21.29 -3.88 -5.49
N VAL A 48 21.85 -2.66 -5.43
CA VAL A 48 21.41 -1.63 -4.47
C VAL A 48 20.01 -1.13 -4.81
N LEU A 49 19.71 -0.91 -6.10
CA LEU A 49 18.38 -0.48 -6.53
C LEU A 49 17.32 -1.56 -6.28
N GLU A 50 17.63 -2.83 -6.52
CA GLU A 50 16.73 -3.94 -6.21
C GLU A 50 16.45 -4.02 -4.71
N LYS A 51 17.49 -3.93 -3.87
CA LYS A 51 17.32 -3.88 -2.40
C LYS A 51 16.50 -2.68 -1.94
N ALA A 52 16.75 -1.51 -2.52
CA ALA A 52 15.98 -0.30 -2.21
C ALA A 52 14.51 -0.45 -2.66
N ALA A 53 14.26 -1.03 -3.83
CA ALA A 53 12.92 -1.27 -4.33
C ALA A 53 12.13 -2.22 -3.42
N VAL A 54 12.75 -3.32 -2.98
CA VAL A 54 12.15 -4.27 -2.02
C VAL A 54 11.90 -3.59 -0.67
N SER A 55 12.88 -2.85 -0.14
CA SER A 55 12.74 -2.13 1.14
C SER A 55 11.62 -1.08 1.10
N VAL A 56 11.50 -0.33 0.01
CA VAL A 56 10.41 0.63 -0.19
C VAL A 56 9.06 -0.08 -0.30
N HIS A 57 9.01 -1.22 -0.99
CA HIS A 57 7.77 -2.01 -1.11
C HIS A 57 7.31 -2.53 0.26
N GLU A 58 8.22 -3.12 1.03
CA GLU A 58 7.94 -3.64 2.38
C GLU A 58 7.50 -2.52 3.33
N SER A 59 8.18 -1.37 3.30
CA SER A 59 7.81 -0.20 4.11
C SER A 59 6.42 0.31 3.73
N ARG A 60 6.10 0.36 2.43
CA ARG A 60 4.78 0.75 1.94
C ARG A 60 3.71 -0.25 2.33
N ALA A 61 3.98 -1.55 2.23
CA ALA A 61 3.06 -2.61 2.67
C ALA A 61 2.76 -2.46 4.18
N SER A 62 3.80 -2.29 5.00
CA SER A 62 3.65 -2.02 6.44
C SER A 62 2.78 -0.79 6.74
N THR A 63 3.02 0.32 6.03
CA THR A 63 2.20 1.53 6.21
C THR A 63 0.73 1.33 5.78
N ARG A 64 0.49 0.50 4.76
CA ARG A 64 -0.86 0.17 4.29
C ARG A 64 -1.61 -0.68 5.29
N GLU A 65 -0.97 -1.72 5.84
CA GLU A 65 -1.57 -2.58 6.87
C GLU A 65 -1.94 -1.77 8.12
N ALA A 66 -1.06 -0.84 8.55
CA ALA A 66 -1.36 0.07 9.64
C ALA A 66 -2.57 0.99 9.35
N ALA A 67 -2.71 1.45 8.11
CA ALA A 67 -3.87 2.25 7.69
C ALA A 67 -5.17 1.42 7.69
N LEU A 68 -5.13 0.16 7.24
CA LEU A 68 -6.29 -0.73 7.25
C LEU A 68 -6.75 -1.06 8.68
N ALA A 69 -5.81 -1.33 9.59
CA ALA A 69 -6.11 -1.57 11.00
C ALA A 69 -6.85 -0.37 11.64
N ARG A 70 -6.48 0.85 11.27
CA ARG A 70 -7.14 2.08 11.74
C ARG A 70 -8.53 2.25 11.15
N VAL A 71 -8.76 1.86 9.89
CA VAL A 71 -10.10 1.86 9.28
C VAL A 71 -11.03 0.92 10.05
N ALA A 72 -10.57 -0.26 10.44
CA ALA A 72 -11.35 -1.19 11.26
C ALA A 72 -11.73 -0.57 12.62
N VAL A 73 -10.83 0.22 13.23
CA VAL A 73 -11.13 1.00 14.44
C VAL A 73 -12.21 2.04 14.18
N LEU A 74 -12.17 2.74 13.04
CA LEU A 74 -13.21 3.71 12.66
C LEU A 74 -14.58 3.06 12.49
N GLU A 75 -14.65 1.91 11.81
CA GLU A 75 -15.91 1.17 11.61
C GLU A 75 -16.49 0.72 12.95
N LYS A 76 -15.64 0.19 13.85
CA LYS A 76 -16.06 -0.18 15.21
C LYS A 76 -16.50 1.04 16.04
N ALA A 77 -15.80 2.16 15.90
CA ALA A 77 -16.16 3.41 16.58
C ALA A 77 -17.47 3.99 16.05
N ALA A 78 -17.78 3.86 14.76
CA ALA A 78 -19.03 4.31 14.16
C ALA A 78 -20.26 3.71 14.88
N VAL A 79 -20.18 2.44 15.26
CA VAL A 79 -21.22 1.76 16.07
C VAL A 79 -21.16 2.21 17.54
N SER A 80 -19.95 2.22 18.12
CA SER A 80 -19.76 2.43 19.57
C SER A 80 -20.02 3.85 20.05
N VAL A 81 -19.93 4.87 19.17
CA VAL A 81 -20.20 6.28 19.52
C VAL A 81 -21.70 6.52 19.78
N HIS A 82 -22.60 5.64 19.30
CA HIS A 82 -24.04 5.72 19.59
C HIS A 82 -24.45 4.94 20.85
N GLU A 83 -23.50 4.32 21.55
CA GLU A 83 -23.79 3.51 22.72
C GLU A 83 -24.41 4.34 23.86
N SER A 84 -25.35 3.77 24.63
CA SER A 84 -26.06 4.52 25.68
C SER A 84 -25.16 4.89 26.87
N ARG A 85 -24.10 4.10 27.10
CA ARG A 85 -23.14 4.31 28.19
C ARG A 85 -22.09 5.35 27.83
N ALA A 86 -22.01 6.42 28.62
CA ALA A 86 -21.05 7.51 28.45
C ALA A 86 -19.58 7.04 28.51
N SER A 87 -19.23 6.13 29.41
CA SER A 87 -17.86 5.59 29.52
C SER A 87 -17.41 4.84 28.26
N THR A 88 -18.31 4.06 27.65
CA THR A 88 -18.04 3.36 26.39
C THR A 88 -17.92 4.35 25.23
N ARG A 89 -18.78 5.38 25.17
CA ARG A 89 -18.67 6.44 24.17
C ARG A 89 -17.37 7.21 24.28
N GLU A 90 -16.94 7.59 25.48
CA GLU A 90 -15.65 8.27 25.69
C GLU A 90 -14.47 7.42 25.22
N ALA A 91 -14.46 6.11 25.55
CA ALA A 91 -13.41 5.20 25.10
C ALA A 91 -13.40 5.04 23.57
N ALA A 92 -14.59 4.96 22.95
CA ALA A 92 -14.73 4.90 21.50
C ALA A 92 -14.20 6.18 20.83
N LEU A 93 -14.54 7.36 21.37
CA LEU A 93 -14.06 8.65 20.87
C LEU A 93 -12.54 8.80 21.02
N ALA A 94 -11.96 8.34 22.14
CA ALA A 94 -10.50 8.35 22.33
C ALA A 94 -9.78 7.44 21.33
N SER A 95 -10.30 6.23 21.10
CA SER A 95 -9.78 5.29 20.11
C SER A 95 -9.89 5.84 18.68
N LEU A 96 -11.00 6.51 18.37
CA LEU A 96 -11.24 7.18 17.10
C LEU A 96 -10.22 8.29 16.85
N VAL A 97 -9.97 9.15 17.83
CA VAL A 97 -8.95 10.22 17.73
C VAL A 97 -7.58 9.62 17.46
N GLY A 98 -7.16 8.61 18.22
CA GLY A 98 -5.85 7.97 18.03
C GLY A 98 -5.69 7.33 16.65
N ALA A 99 -6.76 6.72 16.11
CA ALA A 99 -6.75 6.17 14.76
C ALA A 99 -6.61 7.27 13.69
N LEU A 100 -7.31 8.40 13.87
CA LEU A 100 -7.27 9.52 12.93
C LEU A 100 -5.94 10.29 12.96
N GLU A 101 -5.31 10.43 14.12
CA GLU A 101 -3.99 11.07 14.27
C GLU A 101 -2.89 10.31 13.54
N GLY A 102 -3.05 9.00 13.37
CA GLY A 102 -2.10 8.17 12.64
C GLY A 102 -2.00 8.46 11.14
N PHE A 103 -2.91 9.25 10.57
CA PHE A 103 -3.18 9.35 9.14
C PHE A 103 -3.92 8.11 8.61
N VAL A 104 -5.13 8.33 8.10
CA VAL A 104 -5.95 7.34 7.42
C VAL A 104 -6.30 7.90 6.04
N PRO A 105 -6.09 7.15 4.94
CA PRO A 105 -6.46 7.62 3.62
C PRO A 105 -7.97 7.88 3.55
N ALA A 106 -8.39 9.03 3.01
CA ALA A 106 -9.81 9.35 2.92
C ALA A 106 -10.60 8.23 2.21
N HIS A 107 -10.09 7.71 1.10
CA HIS A 107 -10.79 6.71 0.27
C HIS A 107 -11.09 5.38 0.97
N SER A 108 -10.41 5.03 2.06
CA SER A 108 -10.64 3.76 2.77
C SER A 108 -11.81 3.82 3.74
N ILE A 109 -12.32 5.02 4.06
CA ILE A 109 -13.45 5.19 4.97
C ILE A 109 -14.73 5.34 4.14
N GLY A 110 -15.65 4.39 4.26
CA GLY A 110 -16.96 4.46 3.61
C GLY A 110 -17.77 5.70 4.04
N TRP A 111 -18.50 6.31 3.11
CA TRP A 111 -19.26 7.54 3.36
C TRP A 111 -20.30 7.41 4.48
N HIS A 112 -20.95 6.25 4.58
CA HIS A 112 -21.93 5.97 5.63
C HIS A 112 -21.30 6.06 7.01
N HIS A 113 -20.17 5.40 7.23
CA HIS A 113 -19.44 5.44 8.50
C HIS A 113 -19.02 6.87 8.88
N ARG A 114 -18.60 7.70 7.91
CA ARG A 114 -18.28 9.11 8.17
C ARG A 114 -19.49 9.88 8.70
N GLY A 115 -20.65 9.73 8.05
CA GLY A 115 -21.89 10.38 8.49
C GLY A 115 -22.34 9.92 9.87
N GLU A 116 -22.22 8.62 10.15
CA GLU A 116 -22.60 8.05 11.45
C GLU A 116 -21.69 8.51 12.58
N ILE A 117 -20.37 8.56 12.34
CA ILE A 117 -19.38 9.05 13.30
C ILE A 117 -19.64 10.53 13.60
N VAL A 118 -19.86 11.37 12.56
CA VAL A 118 -20.16 12.80 12.74
C VAL A 118 -21.45 12.99 13.52
N ARG A 119 -22.51 12.25 13.18
CA ARG A 119 -23.79 12.31 13.90
C ARG A 119 -23.63 11.93 15.37
N GLY A 120 -22.86 10.89 15.65
CA GLY A 120 -22.55 10.45 17.01
C GLY A 120 -21.73 11.48 17.79
N CYS A 121 -20.70 12.05 17.16
CA CYS A 121 -19.91 13.13 17.75
C CYS A 121 -20.77 14.37 18.05
N CYS A 122 -21.68 14.76 17.14
CA CYS A 122 -22.61 15.87 17.37
C CYS A 122 -23.54 15.60 18.57
N ALA A 123 -23.99 14.37 18.77
CA ALA A 123 -24.77 13.99 19.94
C ALA A 123 -23.96 14.11 21.24
N SER A 124 -22.71 13.63 21.22
CA SER A 124 -21.75 13.77 22.34
C SER A 124 -21.36 15.21 22.63
N ILE A 125 -21.29 16.09 21.63
CA ILE A 125 -21.04 17.53 21.82
C ILE A 125 -22.25 18.21 22.48
N LYS A 126 -23.47 17.84 22.07
CA LYS A 126 -24.70 18.44 22.59
C LYS A 126 -25.09 17.95 23.98
N LYS A 127 -24.87 16.66 24.28
CA LYS A 127 -25.38 15.98 25.48
C LYS A 127 -24.30 15.38 26.38
N GLY A 128 -23.07 15.28 25.91
CA GLY A 128 -21.98 14.61 26.63
C GLY A 128 -21.33 15.50 27.68
N ALA A 129 -20.54 14.88 28.55
CA ALA A 129 -19.72 15.59 29.51
C ALA A 129 -18.62 16.42 28.81
N ALA A 130 -18.04 17.41 29.50
CA ALA A 130 -17.02 18.30 28.91
C ALA A 130 -15.83 17.54 28.28
N LYS A 131 -15.45 16.39 28.84
CA LYS A 131 -14.38 15.53 28.29
C LYS A 131 -14.82 14.84 27.00
N GLU A 132 -16.02 14.26 26.99
CA GLU A 132 -16.64 13.64 25.81
C GLU A 132 -16.77 14.66 24.66
N ALA A 133 -17.27 15.87 24.95
CA ALA A 133 -17.42 16.94 23.97
C ALA A 133 -16.08 17.37 23.35
N ARG A 134 -15.01 17.48 24.15
CA ARG A 134 -13.66 17.79 23.64
C ARG A 134 -13.12 16.71 22.71
N LEU A 135 -13.28 15.44 23.08
CA LEU A 135 -12.86 14.31 22.24
C LEU A 135 -13.65 14.27 20.93
N ALA A 136 -14.96 14.48 21.00
CA ALA A 136 -15.83 14.54 19.82
C ALA A 136 -15.46 15.70 18.88
N LEU A 137 -15.21 16.91 19.41
CA LEU A 137 -14.73 18.05 18.63
C LEU A 137 -13.40 17.75 17.92
N ARG A 138 -12.44 17.15 18.64
CA ARG A 138 -11.15 16.76 18.06
C ARG A 138 -11.31 15.72 16.96
N ALA A 139 -12.16 14.71 17.17
CA ALA A 139 -12.45 13.69 16.17
C ALA A 139 -13.06 14.29 14.90
N VAL A 140 -14.05 15.19 15.04
CA VAL A 140 -14.68 15.88 13.90
C VAL A 140 -13.67 16.76 13.16
N ALA A 141 -12.79 17.48 13.87
CA ALA A 141 -11.75 18.28 13.25
C ALA A 141 -10.77 17.42 12.44
N LEU A 142 -10.30 16.31 13.01
CA LEU A 142 -9.39 15.39 12.32
C LEU A 142 -10.05 14.73 11.11
N LEU A 143 -11.34 14.35 11.21
CA LEU A 143 -12.13 13.88 10.08
C LEU A 143 -12.21 14.96 8.99
N ALA A 144 -12.51 16.21 9.34
CA ALA A 144 -12.56 17.31 8.37
C ALA A 144 -11.22 17.51 7.65
N VAL A 145 -10.10 17.45 8.38
CA VAL A 145 -8.74 17.53 7.81
C VAL A 145 -8.46 16.34 6.89
N THR A 146 -8.84 15.13 7.33
CA THR A 146 -8.65 13.90 6.54
C THR A 146 -9.45 13.92 5.24
N LEU A 147 -10.63 14.54 5.23
CA LEU A 147 -11.55 14.56 4.09
C LEU A 147 -11.33 15.72 3.11
N GLY A 148 -10.63 16.78 3.53
CA GLY A 148 -10.26 17.92 2.70
C GLY A 148 -11.44 18.82 2.24
N PRO A 149 -11.17 20.06 1.80
CA PRO A 149 -12.17 20.99 1.30
C PRO A 149 -12.67 20.56 -0.09
N GLY A 150 -13.70 19.72 -0.11
CA GLY A 150 -14.36 19.24 -1.34
C GLY A 150 -15.58 18.35 -1.06
N SER A 151 -15.75 17.93 0.19
CA SER A 151 -16.84 17.07 0.67
C SER A 151 -18.06 17.86 1.19
N LYS A 152 -18.14 19.17 0.89
CA LYS A 152 -19.29 20.06 1.25
C LYS A 152 -20.65 19.56 0.73
N ARG A 153 -20.69 18.61 -0.20
CA ARG A 153 -21.92 18.01 -0.74
C ARG A 153 -22.29 16.65 -0.14
N ARG A 154 -21.52 16.10 0.80
CA ARG A 154 -21.64 14.67 1.15
C ARG A 154 -21.36 14.32 2.62
N ILE A 155 -21.42 15.29 3.53
CA ILE A 155 -21.28 15.07 4.99
C ILE A 155 -22.60 15.34 5.74
N LEU A 156 -23.53 16.12 5.15
CA LEU A 156 -24.85 16.35 5.72
C LEU A 156 -25.92 15.68 4.85
N PRO A 157 -26.76 14.77 5.37
CA PRO A 157 -28.05 14.53 4.75
C PRO A 157 -28.82 15.85 4.77
N ALA A 158 -29.43 16.23 3.65
CA ALA A 158 -30.19 17.46 3.46
C ALA A 158 -31.49 17.55 4.32
N GLU A 159 -31.62 16.71 5.35
CA GLU A 159 -32.86 16.44 6.08
C GLU A 159 -32.64 16.69 7.58
N THR A 160 -32.49 17.96 7.97
CA THR A 160 -32.73 18.39 9.37
C THR A 160 -33.26 19.83 9.40
N TYR A 161 -34.25 20.12 8.55
CA TYR A 161 -35.12 21.28 8.67
C TYR A 161 -36.58 20.85 8.47
N LYS A 162 -37.14 20.13 9.43
CA LYS A 162 -38.57 20.14 9.78
C LYS A 162 -38.70 19.81 11.26
#